data_AF-A0A951E4K0-F1
#
_entry.id   AF-A0A951E4K0-F1
#
_cell.length_a   1.000
_cell.length_b   1.000
_cell.length_c   1.000
_cell.angle_alpha   90.00
_cell.angle_beta   90.00
_cell.angle_gamma   90.00
#
_symmetry.space_group_name_H-M   'P 1'
#
loop_
_entity.id
_entity.type
_entity.pdbx_description
1 polymer ?
#
loop_
_entity_poly.entity_id
_entity_poly.type
_entity_poly.pdbx_seq_one_letter_code
_entity_poly.pdbx_strand_id
1 'polypeptide(L)'
;MVLQKNLGLWWPAYWRVGNWRIVMPVPRSGQQRMAKWLRSQLDHKRIRDVYITRFKPINHCLVAYHYTPGQNGDIIFDVYDANQPGKLVHLIYRASDRSFYFDKTWYYRGGLVSVLSLYVSPLF
;
A
#
# COMPACT_ATOMS: atom_id res chain seq x y z
N MET A 1 24.73 -17.91 10.90
CA MET A 1 24.01 -18.89 10.06
C MET A 1 24.56 -18.85 8.64
N VAL A 2 24.91 -19.98 8.02
CA VAL A 2 25.53 -20.05 6.67
C VAL A 2 24.68 -19.32 5.62
N LEU A 3 23.36 -19.42 5.70
CA LEU A 3 22.42 -18.76 4.78
C LEU A 3 22.57 -17.22 4.77
N GLN A 4 22.61 -16.60 5.95
CA GLN A 4 22.73 -15.13 6.11
C GLN A 4 24.08 -14.60 5.64
N LYS A 5 25.16 -15.39 5.77
CA LYS A 5 26.48 -15.02 5.24
C LYS A 5 26.52 -15.03 3.70
N ASN A 6 25.72 -15.88 3.06
CA ASN A 6 25.69 -16.03 1.61
C ASN A 6 24.64 -15.14 0.92
N LEU A 7 23.48 -14.92 1.54
CA LEU A 7 22.39 -14.10 0.99
C LEU A 7 22.44 -12.63 1.43
N GLY A 8 23.25 -12.31 2.43
CA GLY A 8 23.32 -11.00 3.04
C GLY A 8 22.20 -10.74 4.05
N LEU A 9 22.14 -9.49 4.51
CA LEU A 9 21.13 -9.02 5.46
C LEU A 9 19.91 -8.50 4.68
N TRP A 10 18.71 -8.61 5.27
CA TRP A 10 17.48 -8.11 4.65
C TRP A 10 17.34 -6.57 4.75
N TRP A 11 17.97 -5.95 5.75
CA TRP A 11 17.82 -4.53 6.07
C TRP A 11 18.64 -3.55 5.19
N PRO A 12 19.81 -3.88 4.60
CA PRO A 12 20.56 -2.97 3.73
C PRO A 12 19.76 -2.51 2.51
N ALA A 13 18.78 -3.32 2.07
CA ALA A 13 17.88 -2.93 0.99
C ALA A 13 17.16 -1.61 1.30
N TYR A 14 16.81 -1.32 2.56
CA TYR A 14 16.12 -0.08 2.95
C TYR A 14 16.95 1.18 2.75
N TRP A 15 18.28 1.05 2.73
CA TRP A 15 19.21 2.17 2.56
C TRP A 15 19.58 2.43 1.11
N ARG A 16 19.06 1.64 0.16
CA ARG A 16 19.21 1.94 -1.26
C ARG A 16 18.46 3.23 -1.58
N VAL A 17 19.09 4.13 -2.34
CA VAL A 17 18.51 5.45 -2.68
C VAL A 17 17.07 5.33 -3.19
N GLY A 18 16.77 4.33 -4.04
CA GLY A 18 15.41 4.10 -4.57
C GLY A 18 14.34 3.76 -3.52
N ASN A 19 14.72 3.36 -2.31
CA ASN A 19 13.81 2.93 -1.24
C ASN A 19 13.49 4.04 -0.23
N TRP A 20 13.93 5.29 -0.47
CA TRP A 20 13.67 6.42 0.43
C TRP A 20 12.17 6.61 0.72
N ARG A 21 11.28 6.32 -0.24
CA ARG A 21 9.81 6.42 -0.07
C ARG A 21 9.20 5.38 0.86
N ILE A 22 9.91 4.29 1.11
CA ILE A 22 9.53 3.26 2.09
C ILE A 22 9.80 3.76 3.52
N VAL A 23 10.89 4.52 3.68
CA VAL A 23 11.38 4.96 4.99
C VAL A 23 10.76 6.30 5.40
N MET A 24 10.52 7.19 4.44
CA MET A 24 9.99 8.52 4.72
C MET A 24 8.48 8.48 5.00
N PRO A 25 8.00 9.25 6.00
CA PRO A 25 6.58 9.33 6.30
C PRO A 25 5.82 9.94 5.11
N VAL A 26 4.67 9.36 4.78
CA VAL A 26 3.80 9.91 3.74
C VAL A 26 2.80 10.86 4.40
N PRO A 27 2.73 12.14 3.98
CA PRO A 27 1.76 13.08 4.53
C PRO A 27 0.33 12.60 4.36
N ARG A 28 -0.54 12.93 5.32
CA ARG A 28 -1.99 12.60 5.28
C ARG A 28 -2.69 13.22 4.07
N SER A 29 -2.28 14.40 3.64
CA SER A 29 -2.74 15.02 2.38
C SER A 29 -2.32 14.18 1.15
N GLY A 30 -1.15 13.55 1.20
CA GLY A 30 -0.69 12.60 0.19
C GLY A 30 -1.58 11.36 0.12
N GLN A 31 -1.96 10.80 1.28
CA GLN A 31 -2.88 9.67 1.36
C GLN A 31 -4.28 10.03 0.82
N GLN A 32 -4.82 11.20 1.17
CA GLN A 32 -6.09 11.67 0.59
C GLN A 32 -6.01 11.83 -0.93
N ARG A 33 -4.92 12.39 -1.47
CA ARG A 33 -4.71 12.50 -2.92
C ARG A 33 -4.63 11.12 -3.57
N MET A 34 -3.94 10.17 -2.95
CA MET A 34 -3.85 8.79 -3.41
C MET A 34 -5.23 8.13 -3.47
N ALA A 35 -6.07 8.29 -2.44
CA ALA A 35 -7.42 7.74 -2.44
C ALA A 35 -8.29 8.29 -3.57
N LYS A 36 -8.25 9.61 -3.78
CA LYS A 36 -8.96 10.27 -4.89
C LYS A 36 -8.46 9.78 -6.25
N TRP A 37 -7.14 9.69 -6.41
CA TRP A 37 -6.53 9.19 -7.65
C TRP A 37 -6.93 7.74 -7.92
N LEU A 38 -6.82 6.85 -6.93
CA LEU A 38 -7.14 5.43 -7.08
C LEU A 38 -8.61 5.23 -7.44
N ARG A 39 -9.51 5.92 -6.75
CA ARG A 39 -10.94 5.98 -7.10
C ARG A 39 -11.14 6.40 -8.55
N SER A 40 -10.52 7.51 -8.95
CA SER A 40 -10.61 8.01 -10.32
C SER A 40 -10.08 7.01 -11.35
N GLN A 41 -9.00 6.28 -11.08
CA GLN A 41 -8.52 5.23 -11.99
C GLN A 41 -9.54 4.10 -12.17
N LEU A 42 -10.13 3.65 -11.06
CA LEU A 42 -11.15 2.59 -11.08
C LEU A 42 -12.46 3.05 -11.74
N ASP A 43 -12.86 4.31 -11.58
CA ASP A 43 -13.99 4.91 -12.31
C ASP A 43 -13.78 4.84 -13.84
N HIS A 44 -12.52 4.92 -14.30
CA HIS A 44 -12.15 4.77 -15.70
C HIS A 44 -11.84 3.32 -16.10
N LYS A 45 -12.24 2.33 -15.29
CA LYS A 45 -11.99 0.89 -15.51
C LYS A 45 -10.49 0.53 -15.62
N ARG A 46 -9.62 1.29 -14.97
CA ARG A 46 -8.17 1.04 -14.93
C ARG A 46 -7.77 0.45 -13.59
N ILE A 47 -7.44 -0.84 -13.58
CA ILE A 47 -6.84 -1.48 -12.42
C ILE A 47 -5.47 -0.87 -12.11
N ARG A 48 -5.09 -0.86 -10.83
CA ARG A 48 -3.84 -0.24 -10.38
C ARG A 48 -3.13 -1.08 -9.34
N ASP A 49 -1.83 -1.25 -9.54
CA ASP A 49 -0.94 -1.67 -8.48
C ASP A 49 -0.79 -0.54 -7.45
N VAL A 50 -0.73 -0.92 -6.19
CA VAL A 50 -0.45 -0.02 -5.09
C VAL A 50 0.53 -0.68 -4.15
N TYR A 51 1.41 0.15 -3.59
CA TYR A 51 2.37 -0.30 -2.62
C TYR A 51 1.99 0.21 -1.24
N ILE A 52 1.90 -0.72 -0.30
CA ILE A 52 1.60 -0.43 1.08
C ILE A 52 2.85 -0.56 1.92
N THR A 53 3.05 0.42 2.79
CA THR A 53 4.19 0.44 3.69
C THR A 53 3.84 0.96 5.07
N ARG A 54 4.51 0.39 6.06
CA ARG A 54 4.68 0.95 7.40
C ARG A 54 6.08 0.57 7.80
N PHE A 55 6.98 1.55 7.96
CA PHE A 55 8.39 1.33 8.29
C PHE A 55 8.53 0.32 9.43
N LYS A 56 8.76 -0.95 9.07
CA LYS A 56 8.62 -2.15 9.92
C LYS A 56 7.22 -2.21 10.61
N PRO A 57 6.21 -2.92 10.06
CA PRO A 57 6.40 -4.31 9.64
C PRO A 57 5.98 -4.68 8.20
N ILE A 58 5.50 -3.75 7.37
CA ILE A 58 4.95 -4.12 6.04
C ILE A 58 5.52 -3.28 4.92
N ASN A 59 5.78 -3.95 3.80
CA ASN A 59 6.29 -3.44 2.54
C ASN A 59 5.82 -4.38 1.44
N HIS A 60 4.63 -4.12 0.91
CA HIS A 60 3.92 -5.10 0.10
C HIS A 60 3.21 -4.45 -1.09
N CYS A 61 3.11 -5.20 -2.18
CA CYS A 61 2.40 -4.76 -3.39
C CYS A 61 1.04 -5.46 -3.48
N LEU A 62 0.03 -4.71 -3.87
CA LEU A 62 -1.35 -5.15 -4.02
C LEU A 62 -1.89 -4.63 -5.36
N VAL A 63 -2.95 -5.27 -5.88
CA VAL A 63 -3.64 -4.78 -7.07
C VAL A 63 -5.06 -4.39 -6.71
N ALA A 64 -5.38 -3.10 -6.75
CA ALA A 64 -6.74 -2.60 -6.57
C ALA A 64 -7.52 -2.74 -7.89
N TYR A 65 -8.70 -3.35 -7.82
CA TYR A 65 -9.52 -3.64 -8.99
C TYR A 65 -10.99 -3.21 -8.86
N HIS A 66 -11.47 -2.99 -7.63
CA HIS A 66 -12.81 -2.48 -7.37
C HIS A 66 -12.82 -1.58 -6.15
N TYR A 67 -13.87 -0.74 -6.02
CA TYR A 67 -14.09 0.03 -4.81
C TYR A 67 -15.58 0.20 -4.52
N THR A 68 -15.90 0.29 -3.23
CA THR A 68 -17.22 0.63 -2.72
C THR A 68 -17.15 1.93 -1.91
N PRO A 69 -18.02 2.92 -2.17
CA PRO A 69 -18.15 4.10 -1.30
C PRO A 69 -18.59 3.70 0.12
N GLY A 70 -17.87 4.17 1.13
CA GLY A 70 -18.25 4.04 2.53
C GLY A 70 -19.02 5.26 3.04
N GLN A 71 -19.34 5.25 4.33
CA GLN A 71 -19.96 6.40 4.99
C GLN A 71 -18.95 7.55 5.17
N ASN A 72 -19.44 8.79 5.26
CA ASN A 72 -18.62 9.97 5.59
C ASN A 72 -17.41 10.20 4.67
N GLY A 73 -17.47 9.74 3.43
CA GLY A 73 -16.40 9.87 2.44
C GLY A 73 -15.30 8.81 2.54
N ASP A 74 -15.48 7.78 3.37
CA ASP A 74 -14.63 6.60 3.38
C ASP A 74 -14.73 5.85 2.04
N ILE A 75 -13.70 5.07 1.71
CA ILE A 75 -13.65 4.26 0.49
C ILE A 75 -13.06 2.91 0.84
N ILE A 76 -13.74 1.85 0.45
CA ILE A 76 -13.26 0.47 0.61
C ILE A 76 -12.77 0.00 -0.75
N PHE A 77 -11.47 -0.25 -0.89
CA PHE A 77 -10.90 -0.82 -2.11
C PHE A 77 -10.73 -2.31 -1.96
N ASP A 78 -11.24 -3.06 -2.93
CA ASP A 78 -10.97 -4.50 -3.06
C ASP A 78 -9.62 -4.66 -3.73
N VAL A 79 -8.75 -5.44 -3.08
CA VAL A 79 -7.38 -5.65 -3.55
C VAL A 79 -7.07 -7.13 -3.68
N TYR A 80 -6.40 -7.47 -4.77
CA TYR A 80 -5.77 -8.77 -4.94
C TYR A 80 -4.41 -8.76 -4.25
N ASP A 81 -4.18 -9.79 -3.43
CA ASP A 81 -2.95 -10.03 -2.69
C ASP A 81 -2.36 -11.39 -3.08
N ALA A 82 -1.22 -11.36 -3.76
CA ALA A 82 -0.55 -12.58 -4.22
C ALA A 82 -0.11 -13.51 -3.08
N ASN A 83 0.05 -13.01 -1.85
CA ASN A 83 0.41 -13.84 -0.69
C ASN A 83 -0.80 -14.60 -0.11
N GLN A 84 -2.03 -14.34 -0.59
CA GLN A 84 -3.25 -15.00 -0.15
C GLN A 84 -4.32 -14.94 -1.26
N PRO A 85 -4.08 -15.60 -2.41
CA PRO A 85 -4.89 -15.44 -3.63
C PRO A 85 -6.35 -15.88 -3.49
N GLY A 86 -6.67 -16.73 -2.52
CA GLY A 86 -8.02 -17.23 -2.25
C GLY A 86 -8.84 -16.36 -1.28
N LYS A 87 -8.32 -15.23 -0.82
CA LYS A 87 -8.98 -14.36 0.17
C LYS A 87 -9.18 -12.97 -0.43
N LEU A 88 -10.40 -12.45 -0.35
CA LEU A 88 -10.67 -11.04 -0.58
C LEU A 88 -10.09 -10.21 0.57
N VAL A 89 -9.34 -9.18 0.23
CA VAL A 89 -8.66 -8.29 1.18
C VAL A 89 -9.03 -6.87 0.85
N HIS A 90 -9.19 -6.03 1.87
CA HIS A 90 -9.56 -4.64 1.69
C HIS A 90 -8.42 -3.70 2.08
N LEU A 91 -8.34 -2.62 1.31
CA LEU A 91 -7.59 -1.43 1.63
C LEU A 91 -8.60 -0.30 1.84
N ILE A 92 -8.76 0.14 3.09
CA ILE A 92 -9.82 1.05 3.50
C ILE A 92 -9.23 2.44 3.68
N TYR A 93 -9.66 3.41 2.87
CA TYR A 93 -9.39 4.82 3.12
C TYR A 93 -10.45 5.38 4.07
N ARG A 94 -9.99 5.96 5.18
CA ARG A 94 -10.83 6.69 6.12
C ARG A 94 -10.67 8.20 5.94
N ALA A 95 -11.77 8.90 5.69
CA ALA A 95 -11.77 10.33 5.43
C ALA A 95 -11.50 11.17 6.68
N SER A 96 -11.98 10.72 7.86
CA SER A 96 -11.87 11.48 9.11
C SER A 96 -10.41 11.73 9.54
N ASP A 97 -9.52 10.76 9.33
CA ASP A 97 -8.09 10.86 9.65
C ASP A 97 -7.18 10.87 8.40
N ARG A 98 -7.78 10.85 7.20
CA ARG A 98 -7.11 10.86 5.89
C ARG A 98 -6.04 9.78 5.79
N SER A 99 -6.40 8.55 6.16
CA SER A 99 -5.47 7.44 6.28
C SER A 99 -5.99 6.16 5.68
N PHE A 100 -5.07 5.25 5.34
CA PHE A 100 -5.44 3.92 4.89
C PHE A 100 -5.24 2.87 5.98
N TYR A 101 -6.14 1.90 5.98
CA TYR A 101 -6.15 0.76 6.86
C TYR A 101 -6.20 -0.51 6.00
N PHE A 102 -5.31 -1.45 6.28
CA PHE A 102 -5.25 -2.72 5.58
C PHE A 102 -5.77 -3.82 6.49
N ASP A 103 -6.50 -4.77 5.91
CA ASP A 103 -7.03 -5.92 6.64
C ASP A 103 -5.93 -6.75 7.31
N LYS A 104 -6.33 -7.52 8.31
CA LYS A 104 -5.46 -8.53 8.93
C LYS A 104 -5.21 -9.66 7.93
N THR A 105 -3.93 -9.98 7.75
CA THR A 105 -3.43 -11.07 6.91
C THR A 105 -2.56 -12.00 7.76
N TRP A 106 -2.07 -13.10 7.20
CA TRP A 106 -1.17 -14.00 7.94
C TRP A 106 0.20 -13.36 8.26
N TYR A 107 0.60 -12.35 7.47
CA TYR A 107 1.88 -11.65 7.60
C TYR A 107 1.77 -10.23 8.17
N TYR A 108 0.55 -9.70 8.33
CA TYR A 108 0.30 -8.36 8.86
C TYR A 108 -0.88 -8.36 9.82
N ARG A 109 -0.71 -7.72 10.97
CA ARG A 109 -1.72 -7.68 12.04
C ARG A 109 -2.99 -6.92 11.66
N GLY A 110 -2.98 -6.22 10.52
CA GLY A 110 -4.00 -5.29 10.10
C GLY A 110 -3.77 -3.91 10.72
N GLY A 111 -4.43 -2.90 10.15
CA GLY A 111 -4.38 -1.53 10.63
C GLY A 111 -3.67 -0.57 9.69
N LEU A 112 -3.12 0.50 10.26
CA LEU A 112 -2.69 1.68 9.53
C LEU A 112 -1.50 1.41 8.59
N VAL A 113 -1.66 1.77 7.32
CA VAL A 113 -0.62 1.72 6.29
C VAL A 113 -0.54 3.04 5.51
N SER A 114 0.62 3.30 4.92
CA SER A 114 0.80 4.32 3.90
C SER A 114 0.70 3.66 2.53
N VAL A 115 -0.04 4.28 1.61
CA VAL A 115 -0.21 3.82 0.23
C VAL A 115 0.56 4.72 -0.72
N LEU A 116 1.25 4.11 -1.68
CA LEU A 116 2.15 4.72 -2.64
C LEU A 116 1.93 4.11 -4.03
N SER A 117 2.20 4.88 -5.10
CA SER A 117 2.43 4.29 -6.42
C SER A 117 3.86 3.75 -6.48
N LEU A 118 4.04 2.51 -6.95
CA LEU A 118 5.37 1.92 -7.17
C LEU A 118 6.09 2.61 -8.32
N TYR A 119 5.38 2.73 -9.43
CA TYR A 119 5.91 3.34 -10.64
C TYR A 119 5.60 4.83 -10.61
N VAL A 120 6.66 5.59 -10.32
CA VAL A 120 6.68 7.04 -10.47
C VAL A 120 7.93 7.36 -11.28
N SER A 121 7.76 8.14 -12.35
CA SER A 121 8.92 8.68 -13.02
C SER A 121 9.44 9.85 -12.18
N PRO A 122 10.75 10.00 -11.97
CA PRO A 122 11.27 11.25 -11.41
C PRO A 122 11.04 12.45 -12.35
N LEU A 123 10.60 12.20 -13.58
CA LEU A 123 10.33 13.20 -14.61
C LEU A 123 8.83 13.50 -14.81
N PHE A 124 7.91 12.79 -14.12
CA PHE A 124 6.45 12.97 -14.24
C PHE A 124 5.71 12.77 -12.91
#